data_AF-A0A9D2RZZ0-F1
#
_entry.id   AF-A0A9D2RZZ0-F1
#
_cell.length_a   1.000
_cell.length_b   1.000
_cell.length_c   1.000
_cell.angle_alpha   90.00
_cell.angle_beta   90.00
_cell.angle_gamma   90.00
#
_symmetry.space_group_name_H-M   'P 1'
#
loop_
_entity.id
_entity.type
_entity.pdbx_description
1 polymer ?
#
loop_
_entity_poly.entity_id
_entity_poly.type
_entity_poly.pdbx_seq_one_letter_code
_entity_poly.pdbx_strand_id
1 'polypeptide(L)'
;MTQKGDYREPEFRKLRADEMRVKLVDVNENGATVLLYTTADAVRSILNEELGPFGWTCEHYEVGKAVYCRLGLLSPDGEFVYKDAAGTAESGIETDKTADSDSFKRAARCWGVGEELLSFPKLRLGKDKIVLSSGQDARGRTYYTTGERFTVSEVAYDGAEIIALTLENQSGKKIVWQRKNGN
;
A
#
# COMPACT_ATOMS: atom_id res chain seq x y z
N MET A 1 -14.85 -27.44 -29.37
CA MET A 1 -13.63 -26.62 -29.49
C MET A 1 -13.99 -25.22 -29.01
N THR A 2 -13.86 -24.97 -27.71
CA THR A 2 -14.09 -23.64 -27.13
C THR A 2 -12.99 -22.73 -27.65
N GLN A 3 -13.37 -21.60 -28.26
CA GLN A 3 -12.39 -20.60 -28.68
C GLN A 3 -11.58 -20.20 -27.45
N LYS A 4 -10.24 -20.30 -27.53
CA LYS A 4 -9.35 -19.71 -26.53
C LYS A 4 -9.62 -18.21 -26.53
N GLY A 5 -10.44 -17.76 -25.57
CA GLY A 5 -10.64 -16.34 -25.31
C GLY A 5 -9.28 -15.71 -25.07
N ASP A 6 -9.10 -14.51 -25.60
CA ASP A 6 -7.92 -13.67 -25.40
C ASP A 6 -7.73 -13.49 -23.88
N TYR A 7 -6.83 -14.27 -23.27
CA TYR A 7 -6.56 -14.23 -21.83
C TYR A 7 -6.00 -12.84 -21.52
N ARG A 8 -6.82 -11.96 -20.94
CA ARG A 8 -6.38 -10.67 -20.40
C ARG A 8 -6.32 -10.79 -18.89
N GLU A 9 -5.20 -10.36 -18.33
CA GLU A 9 -5.13 -10.19 -16.87
C GLU A 9 -6.21 -9.18 -16.44
N PRO A 10 -6.81 -9.38 -15.25
CA PRO A 10 -7.80 -8.45 -14.73
C PRO A 10 -7.18 -7.08 -14.53
N GLU A 11 -7.87 -6.04 -15.00
CA GLU A 11 -7.50 -4.64 -14.77
C GLU A 11 -8.36 -4.11 -13.61
N PHE A 12 -7.73 -3.78 -12.49
CA PHE A 12 -8.43 -3.26 -11.31
C PHE A 12 -8.47 -1.74 -11.35
N ARG A 13 -9.55 -1.16 -10.82
CA ARG A 13 -9.58 0.29 -10.56
C ARG A 13 -8.44 0.70 -9.62
N LYS A 14 -8.00 1.95 -9.78
CA LYS A 14 -7.05 2.60 -8.89
C LYS A 14 -7.66 2.89 -7.51
N LEU A 15 -6.81 2.97 -6.50
CA LEU A 15 -7.15 3.37 -5.13
C LEU A 15 -7.72 4.79 -5.11
N ARG A 16 -8.81 4.97 -4.39
CA ARG A 16 -9.32 6.27 -4.01
C ARG A 16 -8.44 6.89 -2.92
N ALA A 17 -8.48 8.21 -2.75
CA ALA A 17 -7.66 8.92 -1.77
C ALA A 17 -7.86 8.36 -0.34
N ASP A 18 -9.10 8.05 0.03
CA ASP A 18 -9.49 7.49 1.32
C ASP A 18 -9.14 6.01 1.51
N GLU A 19 -8.70 5.32 0.45
CA GLU A 19 -8.18 3.95 0.47
C GLU A 19 -6.65 3.92 0.61
N MET A 20 -5.99 5.08 0.43
CA MET A 20 -4.57 5.25 0.66
C MET A 20 -4.29 5.59 2.13
N ARG A 21 -3.17 5.12 2.63
CA ARG A 21 -2.64 5.41 3.97
C ARG A 21 -1.23 5.94 3.85
N VAL A 22 -0.87 6.79 4.81
CA VAL A 22 0.42 7.47 4.84
C VAL A 22 1.15 7.11 6.13
N LYS A 23 2.38 6.64 5.99
CA LYS A 23 3.31 6.45 7.12
C LYS A 23 4.52 7.35 6.90
N LEU A 24 4.95 8.04 7.95
CA LEU A 24 6.23 8.73 7.95
C LEU A 24 7.30 7.74 8.44
N VAL A 25 8.30 7.50 7.58
CA VAL A 25 9.42 6.58 7.83
C VAL A 25 10.76 7.31 7.67
N ASP A 26 11.87 6.66 7.98
CA ASP A 26 13.22 7.25 7.91
C ASP A 26 13.35 8.62 8.63
N VAL A 27 12.71 8.76 9.80
CA VAL A 27 12.68 10.02 10.56
C VAL A 27 14.08 10.34 11.11
N ASN A 28 14.56 11.56 10.83
CA ASN A 28 15.84 12.08 11.32
C ASN A 28 15.74 13.61 11.47
N GLU A 29 16.85 14.26 11.85
CA GLU A 29 16.94 15.70 12.06
C GLU A 29 16.53 16.57 10.86
N ASN A 30 16.61 16.02 9.65
CA ASN A 30 16.31 16.72 8.42
C ASN A 30 14.85 16.51 7.95
N GLY A 31 14.11 15.59 8.57
CA GLY A 31 12.72 15.31 8.22
C GLY A 31 12.39 13.82 8.14
N ALA A 32 11.40 13.48 7.33
CA ALA A 32 10.89 12.11 7.16
C ALA A 32 10.55 11.80 5.70
N THR A 33 10.52 10.53 5.35
CA THR A 33 10.07 10.01 4.06
C THR A 33 8.59 9.64 4.15
N VAL A 34 7.80 10.01 3.14
CA VAL A 34 6.41 9.57 2.97
C VAL A 34 6.40 8.18 2.36
N LEU A 35 5.74 7.24 3.04
CA LEU A 35 5.42 5.91 2.51
C LEU A 35 3.90 5.82 2.31
N LEU A 36 3.48 5.55 1.08
CA LEU A 36 2.09 5.24 0.76
C LEU A 36 1.87 3.73 0.83
N TYR A 37 0.73 3.34 1.40
CA TYR A 37 0.29 1.95 1.43
C TYR A 37 -1.24 1.88 1.45
N THR A 38 -1.81 0.70 1.24
CA THR A 38 -3.26 0.45 1.34
C THR A 38 -3.57 -0.51 2.49
N THR A 39 -4.86 -0.64 2.83
CA THR A 39 -5.36 -1.57 3.85
C THR A 39 -5.92 -2.84 3.23
N ALA A 40 -5.98 -3.93 4.00
CA ALA A 40 -6.61 -5.15 3.55
C ALA A 40 -8.11 -4.94 3.24
N ASP A 41 -8.79 -4.04 3.95
CA ASP A 41 -10.19 -3.69 3.69
C ASP A 41 -10.40 -3.01 2.35
N ALA A 42 -9.53 -2.06 1.98
CA ALA A 42 -9.57 -1.42 0.68
C ALA A 42 -9.32 -2.43 -0.45
N VAL A 43 -8.33 -3.31 -0.28
CA VAL A 43 -8.06 -4.39 -1.25
C VAL A 43 -9.27 -5.32 -1.39
N ARG A 44 -9.88 -5.77 -0.28
CA ARG A 44 -11.11 -6.57 -0.32
C ARG A 44 -12.25 -5.85 -1.02
N SER A 45 -12.39 -4.55 -0.80
CA SER A 45 -13.43 -3.73 -1.43
C SER A 45 -13.23 -3.67 -2.94
N ILE A 46 -11.99 -3.44 -3.41
CA ILE A 46 -11.65 -3.50 -4.84
C ILE A 46 -11.97 -4.87 -5.43
N LEU A 47 -11.54 -5.96 -4.80
CA LEU A 47 -11.81 -7.31 -5.30
C LEU A 47 -13.32 -7.60 -5.40
N ASN A 48 -14.10 -7.18 -4.40
CA ASN A 48 -15.56 -7.33 -4.41
C ASN A 48 -16.26 -6.44 -5.45
N GLU A 49 -15.80 -5.20 -5.63
CA GLU A 49 -16.35 -4.26 -6.60
C GLU A 49 -16.09 -4.75 -8.04
N GLU A 50 -14.89 -5.26 -8.33
CA GLU A 50 -14.46 -5.63 -9.68
C GLU A 50 -14.82 -7.08 -10.07
N LEU A 51 -14.82 -8.01 -9.11
CA LEU A 51 -15.00 -9.44 -9.37
C LEU A 51 -16.25 -10.04 -8.72
N GLY A 52 -16.90 -9.31 -7.83
CA GLY A 52 -17.96 -9.83 -6.98
C GLY A 52 -17.44 -10.76 -5.87
N PRO A 53 -18.29 -11.10 -4.89
CA PRO A 53 -17.89 -11.87 -3.70
C PRO A 53 -17.48 -13.32 -3.99
N PHE A 54 -17.83 -13.86 -5.16
CA PHE A 54 -17.46 -15.22 -5.58
C PHE A 54 -16.36 -15.24 -6.66
N GLY A 55 -15.95 -14.08 -7.16
CA GLY A 55 -14.93 -13.98 -8.21
C GLY A 55 -13.49 -14.09 -7.68
N TRP A 56 -13.31 -14.13 -6.36
CA TRP A 56 -12.01 -14.27 -5.73
C TRP A 56 -12.09 -15.14 -4.47
N THR A 57 -10.97 -15.74 -4.09
CA THR A 57 -10.81 -16.52 -2.86
C THR A 57 -9.40 -16.36 -2.30
N CYS A 58 -9.22 -16.45 -0.99
CA CYS A 58 -7.89 -16.44 -0.41
C CYS A 58 -7.72 -17.48 0.70
N GLU A 59 -6.50 -18.00 0.81
CA GLU A 59 -6.08 -18.92 1.86
C GLU A 59 -4.75 -18.44 2.46
N HIS A 60 -4.66 -18.45 3.79
CA HIS A 60 -3.43 -18.19 4.51
C HIS A 60 -2.78 -19.53 4.90
N TYR A 61 -1.46 -19.64 4.69
CA TYR A 61 -0.69 -20.83 5.04
C TYR A 61 0.73 -20.45 5.45
N GLU A 62 1.38 -21.32 6.22
CA GLU A 62 2.74 -21.08 6.70
C GLU A 62 3.78 -21.87 5.89
N VAL A 63 4.91 -21.23 5.60
CA VAL A 63 6.12 -21.88 5.08
C VAL A 63 7.29 -21.52 5.99
N GLY A 64 7.68 -22.47 6.84
CA GLY A 64 8.70 -22.24 7.86
C GLY A 64 8.20 -21.29 8.96
N LYS A 65 8.69 -20.05 8.96
CA LYS A 65 8.25 -18.98 9.89
C LYS A 65 7.54 -17.83 9.19
N ALA A 66 7.30 -17.95 7.88
CA ALA A 66 6.67 -16.92 7.08
C ALA A 66 5.21 -17.30 6.81
N VAL A 67 4.32 -16.34 7.01
CA VAL A 67 2.92 -16.44 6.60
C VAL A 67 2.81 -16.04 5.13
N TYR A 68 2.17 -16.89 4.33
CA TYR A 68 1.83 -16.63 2.95
C TYR A 68 0.32 -16.47 2.81
N CYS A 69 -0.08 -15.68 1.83
CA CYS A 69 -1.45 -15.66 1.33
C CYS A 69 -1.43 -16.11 -0.12
N ARG A 70 -2.27 -17.10 -0.43
CA ARG A 70 -2.63 -17.51 -1.78
C ARG A 70 -3.92 -16.81 -2.15
N LEU A 71 -3.89 -15.96 -3.17
CA LEU A 71 -5.07 -15.27 -3.69
C LEU A 71 -5.42 -15.81 -5.07
N GLY A 72 -6.61 -16.38 -5.17
CA GLY A 72 -7.18 -16.95 -6.39
C GLY A 72 -8.23 -16.03 -7.01
N LEU A 73 -8.17 -15.84 -8.32
CA LEU A 73 -9.21 -15.16 -9.10
C LEU A 73 -9.87 -16.16 -10.06
N LEU A 74 -11.19 -16.07 -10.21
CA LEU A 74 -11.96 -16.98 -11.06
C LEU A 74 -11.71 -16.66 -12.54
N SER A 75 -11.17 -17.62 -13.27
CA SER A 75 -10.95 -17.51 -14.72
C SER A 75 -12.26 -17.66 -15.51
N PRO A 76 -12.28 -17.24 -16.79
CA PRO A 76 -13.42 -17.46 -17.68
C PRO A 76 -13.81 -18.94 -17.85
N ASP A 77 -12.85 -19.85 -17.65
CA ASP A 77 -13.05 -21.30 -17.75
C ASP A 77 -13.66 -21.91 -16.44
N GLY A 78 -13.89 -21.07 -15.42
CA GLY A 78 -14.50 -21.49 -14.15
C GLY A 78 -13.51 -22.07 -13.13
N GLU A 79 -12.21 -21.94 -13.39
CA GLU A 79 -11.15 -22.39 -12.48
C GLU A 79 -10.48 -21.19 -11.78
N PHE A 80 -10.06 -21.35 -10.53
CA PHE A 80 -9.28 -20.32 -9.84
C PHE A 80 -7.81 -20.39 -10.26
N VAL A 81 -7.26 -19.24 -10.70
CA VAL A 81 -5.83 -19.06 -10.92
C VAL A 81 -5.25 -18.34 -9.71
N TYR A 82 -4.13 -18.81 -9.18
CA TYR A 82 -3.57 -18.36 -7.90
C TYR A 82 -2.23 -17.63 -8.06
N LYS A 83 -2.04 -16.58 -7.26
CA LYS A 83 -0.74 -15.94 -7.01
C LYS A 83 -0.53 -15.84 -5.51
N ASP A 84 0.69 -16.16 -5.06
CA ASP A 84 1.03 -16.32 -3.65
C ASP A 84 2.09 -15.28 -3.25
N ALA A 85 2.00 -14.72 -2.04
CA ALA A 85 3.02 -13.82 -1.52
C ALA A 85 3.22 -13.97 -0.01
N ALA A 86 4.49 -13.86 0.42
CA ALA A 86 4.86 -13.83 1.83
C ALA A 86 4.56 -12.45 2.45
N GLY A 87 4.03 -12.46 3.66
CA GLY A 87 3.88 -11.29 4.51
C GLY A 87 5.15 -11.02 5.31
N THR A 88 5.32 -9.79 5.76
CA THR A 88 6.37 -9.41 6.70
C THR A 88 5.73 -8.90 7.99
N ALA A 89 6.07 -9.53 9.12
CA ALA A 89 5.60 -9.07 10.42
C ALA A 89 6.31 -7.77 10.82
N GLU A 90 5.56 -6.76 11.27
CA GLU A 90 6.15 -5.62 11.95
C GLU A 90 6.55 -6.04 13.38
N SER A 91 7.74 -5.65 13.83
CA SER A 91 8.22 -5.95 15.18
C SER A 91 7.37 -5.24 16.24
N GLY A 92 6.79 -5.97 17.19
CA GLY A 92 6.14 -5.43 18.39
C GLY A 92 4.61 -5.38 18.39
N ILE A 93 3.94 -5.75 17.29
CA ILE A 93 2.49 -5.99 17.21
C ILE A 93 2.27 -7.50 17.06
N GLU A 94 1.08 -8.02 17.41
CA GLU A 94 0.65 -9.40 17.14
C GLU A 94 1.13 -9.83 15.74
N THR A 95 2.24 -10.56 15.72
CA THR A 95 3.11 -10.72 14.53
C THR A 95 2.35 -11.36 13.40
N ASP A 96 1.44 -12.26 13.76
CA ASP A 96 0.70 -13.12 12.85
C ASP A 96 -0.38 -12.30 12.12
N LYS A 97 -1.16 -11.47 12.84
CA LYS A 97 -2.19 -10.61 12.21
C LYS A 97 -1.59 -9.58 11.25
N THR A 98 -0.40 -9.07 11.57
CA THR A 98 0.29 -8.13 10.68
C THR A 98 0.78 -8.83 9.42
N ALA A 99 1.35 -10.03 9.56
CA ALA A 99 1.80 -10.84 8.43
C ALA A 99 0.64 -11.35 7.56
N ASP A 100 -0.52 -11.69 8.15
CA ASP A 100 -1.73 -12.10 7.43
C ASP A 100 -2.22 -11.00 6.48
N SER A 101 -2.35 -9.78 7.00
CA SER A 101 -2.82 -8.64 6.19
C SER A 101 -1.78 -8.19 5.16
N ASP A 102 -0.47 -8.25 5.48
CA ASP A 102 0.59 -7.91 4.54
C ASP A 102 0.69 -8.93 3.40
N SER A 103 0.68 -10.23 3.71
CA SER A 103 0.70 -11.30 2.72
C SER A 103 -0.48 -11.18 1.74
N PHE A 104 -1.69 -10.95 2.25
CA PHE A 104 -2.88 -10.75 1.42
C PHE A 104 -2.75 -9.55 0.47
N LYS A 105 -2.35 -8.38 0.99
CA LYS A 105 -2.14 -7.18 0.16
C LYS A 105 -1.07 -7.42 -0.91
N ARG A 106 0.01 -8.15 -0.59
CA ARG A 106 1.09 -8.46 -1.52
C ARG A 106 0.64 -9.45 -2.60
N ALA A 107 -0.16 -10.45 -2.25
CA ALA A 107 -0.75 -11.38 -3.21
C ALA A 107 -1.73 -10.66 -4.15
N ALA A 108 -2.55 -9.75 -3.62
CA ALA A 108 -3.43 -8.89 -4.42
C ALA A 108 -2.67 -8.00 -5.39
N ARG A 109 -1.51 -7.48 -4.97
CA ARG A 109 -0.65 -6.70 -5.85
C ARG A 109 -0.03 -7.52 -6.98
N CYS A 110 0.23 -8.80 -6.78
CA CYS A 110 0.64 -9.68 -7.88
C CYS A 110 -0.43 -9.78 -8.99
N TRP A 111 -1.68 -9.44 -8.67
CA TRP A 111 -2.79 -9.29 -9.62
C TRP A 111 -3.01 -7.85 -10.11
N GLY A 112 -2.19 -6.89 -9.70
CA GLY A 112 -2.29 -5.48 -10.09
C GLY A 112 -3.02 -4.57 -9.09
N VAL A 113 -3.61 -5.11 -8.01
CA VAL A 113 -4.32 -4.28 -7.02
C VAL A 113 -3.33 -3.41 -6.24
N GLY A 114 -3.49 -2.09 -6.32
CA GLY A 114 -2.63 -1.12 -5.61
C GLY A 114 -1.22 -1.03 -6.19
N GLU A 115 -1.01 -1.50 -7.43
CA GLU A 115 0.28 -1.40 -8.12
C GLU A 115 0.70 0.06 -8.36
N GLU A 116 -0.26 0.96 -8.56
CA GLU A 116 -0.05 2.39 -8.75
C GLU A 116 0.72 3.04 -7.59
N LEU A 117 0.68 2.47 -6.38
CA LEU A 117 1.48 2.93 -5.24
C LEU A 117 3.00 2.86 -5.51
N LEU A 118 3.46 2.00 -6.42
CA LEU A 118 4.87 1.94 -6.84
C LEU A 118 5.33 3.13 -7.66
N SER A 119 4.40 3.76 -8.39
CA SER A 119 4.73 4.90 -9.24
C SER A 119 5.03 6.16 -8.42
N PHE A 120 4.61 6.20 -7.15
CA PHE A 120 4.87 7.33 -6.28
C PHE A 120 6.36 7.38 -5.88
N PRO A 121 7.08 8.47 -6.20
CA PRO A 121 8.49 8.56 -5.88
C PRO A 121 8.72 8.71 -4.38
N LYS A 122 9.97 8.53 -3.95
CA LYS A 122 10.40 8.81 -2.58
C LYS A 122 10.23 10.30 -2.24
N LEU A 123 9.06 10.68 -1.73
CA LEU A 123 8.78 12.04 -1.27
C LEU A 123 9.36 12.26 0.14
N ARG A 124 10.30 13.19 0.26
CA ARG A 124 10.86 13.59 1.56
C ARG A 124 10.25 14.90 2.03
N LEU A 125 9.70 14.90 3.24
CA LEU A 125 9.22 16.10 3.92
C LEU A 125 10.36 16.64 4.79
N GLY A 126 10.77 17.88 4.52
CA GLY A 126 11.78 18.56 5.33
C GLY A 126 11.27 18.90 6.73
N LYS A 127 12.19 19.21 7.65
CA LYS A 127 11.88 19.65 9.02
C LYS A 127 11.01 20.91 9.12
N ASP A 128 10.93 21.69 8.04
CA ASP A 128 10.01 22.84 7.89
C ASP A 128 8.54 22.38 7.66
N LYS A 129 8.35 21.17 7.14
CA LYS A 129 7.04 20.60 6.80
C LYS A 129 6.44 19.71 7.89
N ILE A 130 7.23 19.25 8.85
CA ILE A 130 6.75 18.37 9.93
C ILE A 130 7.33 18.78 11.27
N VAL A 131 6.58 18.56 12.34
CA VAL A 131 7.11 18.73 13.70
C VAL A 131 7.95 17.51 14.06
N LEU A 132 9.20 17.76 14.45
CA LEU A 132 10.16 16.75 14.90
C LEU A 132 10.39 16.89 16.40
N SER A 133 10.47 15.75 17.07
CA SER A 133 10.92 15.63 18.46
C SER A 133 12.21 14.84 18.48
N SER A 134 13.13 15.19 19.37
CA SER A 134 14.36 14.44 19.60
C SER A 134 14.39 13.83 21.00
N GLY A 135 14.98 12.65 21.13
CA GLY A 135 15.27 12.01 22.42
C GLY A 135 16.65 11.35 22.39
N GLN A 136 17.07 10.80 23.53
CA GLN A 136 18.30 10.00 23.63
C GLN A 136 17.96 8.54 23.96
N ASP A 137 18.60 7.60 23.27
CA ASP A 137 18.49 6.18 23.59
C ASP A 137 19.31 5.83 24.85
N ALA A 138 19.19 4.59 25.33
CA ALA A 138 19.93 4.11 26.52
C ALA A 138 21.46 4.18 26.38
N ARG A 139 21.98 4.44 25.17
CA ARG A 139 23.41 4.59 24.86
C ARG A 139 23.80 6.06 24.61
N GLY A 140 22.90 7.02 24.85
CA GLY A 140 23.13 8.44 24.65
C GLY A 140 23.06 8.91 23.18
N ARG A 141 22.66 8.05 22.24
CA ARG A 141 22.53 8.43 20.83
C ARG A 141 21.22 9.18 20.63
N THR A 142 21.29 10.30 19.91
CA THR A 142 20.09 11.09 19.58
C THR A 142 19.26 10.34 18.54
N TYR A 143 17.96 10.24 18.79
CA TYR A 143 16.97 9.75 17.82
C TYR A 143 15.89 10.80 17.61
N TYR A 144 15.24 10.74 16.46
CA TYR A 144 14.18 11.67 16.07
C TYR A 144 12.87 10.93 15.82
N THR A 145 11.77 11.55 16.23
CA THR A 145 10.41 11.05 16.01
C THR A 145 9.53 12.19 15.53
N THR A 146 8.37 11.83 14.98
CA THR A 146 7.33 12.79 14.63
C THR A 146 5.98 12.21 15.03
N GLY A 147 5.13 13.05 15.63
CA GLY A 147 3.74 12.71 15.94
C GLY A 147 2.79 13.04 14.79
N GLU A 148 3.29 13.62 13.71
CA GLU A 148 2.48 14.03 12.56
C GLU A 148 1.86 12.82 11.87
N ARG A 149 0.55 12.92 11.61
CA ARG A 149 -0.21 11.92 10.87
C ARG A 149 -0.88 12.61 9.71
N PHE A 150 -0.60 12.09 8.51
CA PHE A 150 -1.19 12.57 7.27
C PHE A 150 -2.17 11.54 6.72
N THR A 151 -3.16 12.02 5.97
CA THR A 151 -3.99 11.24 5.05
C THR A 151 -3.81 11.78 3.64
N VAL A 152 -4.17 10.99 2.64
CA VAL A 152 -4.30 11.51 1.27
C VAL A 152 -5.71 12.07 1.16
N SER A 153 -5.85 13.37 0.92
CA SER A 153 -7.16 14.00 0.70
C SER A 153 -7.53 14.08 -0.78
N GLU A 154 -6.55 14.14 -1.66
CA GLU A 154 -6.74 14.16 -3.12
C GLU A 154 -5.62 13.36 -3.79
N VAL A 155 -5.96 12.67 -4.88
CA VAL A 155 -5.01 11.94 -5.74
C VAL A 155 -5.43 12.07 -7.20
N ALA A 156 -4.47 12.27 -8.09
CA ALA A 156 -4.69 12.30 -9.53
C ALA A 156 -3.75 11.33 -10.23
N TYR A 157 -4.23 10.76 -11.33
CA TYR A 157 -3.58 9.68 -12.06
C TYR A 157 -3.48 9.97 -13.56
N ASP A 158 -2.42 9.47 -14.18
CA ASP A 158 -2.25 9.36 -15.63
C ASP A 158 -1.91 7.90 -15.95
N GLY A 159 -2.82 7.18 -16.65
CA GLY A 159 -2.72 5.73 -16.77
C GLY A 159 -2.63 5.05 -15.39
N ALA A 160 -1.59 4.24 -15.17
CA ALA A 160 -1.33 3.57 -13.90
C ALA A 160 -0.50 4.40 -12.90
N GLU A 161 -0.11 5.63 -13.26
CA GLU A 161 0.85 6.42 -12.48
C GLU A 161 0.18 7.54 -11.67
N ILE A 162 0.62 7.71 -10.42
CA ILE A 162 0.25 8.83 -9.55
C ILE A 162 1.00 10.07 -10.03
N ILE A 163 0.26 11.10 -10.49
CA ILE A 163 0.85 12.34 -11.01
C ILE A 163 0.70 13.52 -10.06
N ALA A 164 -0.24 13.46 -9.13
CA ALA A 164 -0.40 14.45 -8.09
C ALA A 164 -1.08 13.84 -6.86
N LEU A 165 -0.75 14.35 -5.68
CA LEU A 165 -1.49 14.06 -4.46
C LEU A 165 -1.41 15.20 -3.46
N THR A 166 -2.41 15.28 -2.59
CA THR A 166 -2.47 16.20 -1.46
C THR A 166 -2.46 15.40 -0.17
N LEU A 167 -1.45 15.63 0.67
CA LEU A 167 -1.41 15.14 2.04
C LEU A 167 -2.04 16.16 2.98
N GLU A 168 -2.88 15.71 3.90
CA GLU A 168 -3.51 16.58 4.90
C GLU A 168 -3.32 15.97 6.30
N ASN A 169 -2.90 16.79 7.26
CA ASN A 169 -2.80 16.35 8.65
C ASN A 169 -4.04 16.75 9.47
N GLN A 170 -4.09 16.34 10.74
CA GLN A 170 -5.21 16.60 11.64
C GLN A 170 -5.45 18.09 11.95
N SER A 171 -4.45 18.96 11.74
CA SER A 171 -4.60 20.41 11.93
C SER A 171 -5.00 21.14 10.63
N GLY A 172 -5.30 20.42 9.55
CA GLY A 172 -5.65 20.98 8.24
C GLY A 172 -4.44 21.46 7.43
N LYS A 173 -3.21 21.16 7.87
CA LYS A 173 -2.00 21.46 7.10
C LYS A 173 -1.98 20.59 5.85
N LYS A 174 -1.91 21.23 4.68
CA LYS A 174 -1.82 20.56 3.38
C LYS A 174 -0.41 20.58 2.81
N ILE A 175 0.02 19.45 2.25
CA ILE A 175 1.25 19.32 1.48
C ILE A 175 0.88 18.77 0.11
N VAL A 176 1.05 19.58 -0.92
CA VAL A 176 0.78 19.19 -2.30
C VAL A 176 2.05 18.67 -2.95
N TRP A 177 1.95 17.51 -3.58
CA TRP A 177 2.98 16.96 -4.45
C TRP A 177 2.43 16.83 -5.87
N GLN A 178 3.24 17.18 -6.85
CA GLN A 178 2.97 16.99 -8.27
C GLN A 178 4.23 16.46 -8.94
N ARG A 179 4.06 15.51 -9.85
CA ARG A 179 5.13 15.01 -10.70
C ARG A 179 5.66 16.18 -11.52
N LYS A 180 6.98 16.42 -11.46
CA LYS A 180 7.62 17.37 -12.36
C LYS A 180 7.58 16.77 -13.76
N ASN A 181 6.97 17.48 -14.72
CA ASN A 181 7.17 17.15 -16.12
C ASN A 181 8.67 17.26 -16.41
N GLY A 182 9.27 16.20 -16.96
CA GLY A 182 10.69 16.22 -17.33
C GLY A 182 10.94 17.36 -18.31
N ASN A 183 11.93 18.20 -18.01
CA ASN A 183 12.58 19.04 -19.01
C ASN A 183 13.50 18.18 -19.87
#